data_AF-A0A0W8FM40-F1
#
_entry.id   AF-A0A0W8FM40-F1
#
_cell.length_a   1.000
_cell.length_b   1.000
_cell.length_c   1.000
_cell.angle_alpha   90.00
_cell.angle_beta   90.00
_cell.angle_gamma   90.00
#
_symmetry.space_group_name_H-M   'P 1'
#
loop_
_entity.id
_entity.type
_entity.pdbx_description
1 polymer ?
#
loop_
_entity_poly.entity_id
_entity_poly.type
_entity_poly.pdbx_seq_one_letter_code
_entity_poly.pdbx_strand_id
1 'polypeptide(L)' 'MVVIYIISAGGEHFNGVHQIIGLIAFTAAFITMLLGFYQFKSKNKPATRVAHRWFGRFSLLMFLTAIILGLMLINII' A
#
# COMPACT_ATOMS: atom_id res chain seq x y z
N MET A 1 -7.89 -8.47 -16.45
CA MET A 1 -9.23 -9.10 -16.33
C MET A 1 -9.89 -8.80 -14.97
N VAL A 2 -9.22 -8.99 -13.84
CA VAL A 2 -9.78 -8.62 -12.51
C VAL A 2 -9.92 -7.10 -12.28
N VAL A 3 -8.93 -6.30 -12.67
CA VAL A 3 -8.95 -4.84 -12.48
C VAL A 3 -10.09 -4.18 -13.28
N ILE A 4 -10.31 -4.61 -14.52
CA ILE A 4 -11.40 -4.11 -15.38
C ILE A 4 -12.75 -4.49 -14.78
N TYR A 5 -12.88 -5.71 -14.26
CA TYR A 5 -14.09 -6.18 -13.58
C TYR A 5 -14.43 -5.35 -12.33
N ILE A 6 -13.45 -5.04 -11.50
CA ILE A 6 -13.62 -4.21 -10.29
C ILE A 6 -14.02 -2.77 -10.66
N ILE A 7 -13.42 -2.20 -11.71
CA ILE A 7 -13.77 -0.86 -12.19
C ILE A 7 -15.20 -0.86 -12.77
N SER A 8 -15.58 -1.92 -13.49
CA SER A 8 -16.93 -2.05 -14.07
C SER A 8 -18.03 -2.35 -13.05
N ALA A 9 -17.68 -2.88 -11.88
CA ALA A 9 -18.62 -3.20 -10.79
C ALA A 9 -19.11 -1.98 -10.00
N GLY A 10 -18.88 -0.76 -10.50
CA GLY A 10 -19.54 0.45 -9.97
C GLY A 10 -18.87 1.09 -8.74
N GLY A 11 -17.58 0.85 -8.52
CA GLY A 11 -16.79 1.58 -7.51
C GLY A 11 -17.07 1.24 -6.04
N GLU A 12 -18.11 0.44 -5.74
CA GLU A 12 -18.42 0.01 -4.36
C GLU A 12 -17.26 -0.76 -3.70
N HIS A 13 -16.44 -1.46 -4.49
CA HIS A 13 -15.24 -2.12 -4.00
C HIS A 13 -14.16 -1.18 -3.45
N PHE A 14 -14.19 0.11 -3.81
CA PHE A 14 -13.31 1.13 -3.23
C PHE A 14 -14.06 2.06 -2.26
N ASN A 15 -15.35 1.82 -2.02
CA ASN A 15 -16.20 2.68 -1.22
C ASN A 15 -16.12 2.35 0.28
N GLY A 16 -14.94 2.55 0.86
CA GLY A 16 -14.73 2.39 2.30
C GLY A 16 -13.30 2.70 2.74
N VAL A 17 -13.18 3.14 3.99
CA VAL A 17 -11.89 3.56 4.57
C VAL A 17 -10.91 2.38 4.59
N HIS A 18 -11.37 1.16 4.89
CA HIS A 18 -10.53 -0.05 4.86
C HIS A 18 -9.90 -0.27 3.47
N GLN A 19 -10.69 -0.19 2.41
CA GLN A 19 -10.25 -0.45 1.04
C GLN A 19 -9.29 0.63 0.54
N ILE A 20 -9.55 1.90 0.86
CA ILE A 20 -8.67 3.03 0.51
C ILE A 20 -7.32 2.89 1.23
N ILE A 21 -7.32 2.64 2.54
CA ILE A 21 -6.09 2.46 3.31
C ILE A 21 -5.31 1.22 2.82
N GLY A 22 -6.00 0.13 2.50
CA GLY A 22 -5.39 -1.06 1.91
C GLY A 22 -4.71 -0.79 0.57
N LEU A 23 -5.35 0.00 -0.31
CA LEU A 23 -4.78 0.41 -1.60
C LEU A 23 -3.54 1.29 -1.42
N ILE A 24 -3.58 2.24 -0.48
CA ILE A 24 -2.43 3.10 -0.14
C ILE A 24 -1.28 2.24 0.40
N ALA A 25 -1.57 1.31 1.31
CA ALA A 25 -0.58 0.39 1.87
C ALA A 25 0.10 -0.45 0.78
N PHE A 26 -0.71 -1.05 -0.11
CA PHE A 26 -0.23 -1.87 -1.22
C PHE A 26 0.63 -1.04 -2.18
N THR A 27 0.18 0.16 -2.55
CA THR A 27 0.93 1.04 -3.46
C THR A 27 2.27 1.47 -2.85
N ALA A 28 2.27 1.86 -1.57
CA ALA A 28 3.50 2.22 -0.87
C ALA A 28 4.47 1.03 -0.74
N ALA A 29 3.96 -0.18 -0.51
CA ALA A 29 4.77 -1.40 -0.47
C ALA A 29 5.37 -1.71 -1.85
N PHE A 30 4.59 -1.56 -2.92
CA PHE A 30 5.07 -1.73 -4.29
C PHE A 30 6.17 -0.72 -4.64
N ILE A 31 5.98 0.55 -4.29
CA ILE A 31 7.02 1.59 -4.43
C ILE A 31 8.26 1.22 -3.61
N THR A 32 8.09 0.74 -2.37
CA THR A 32 9.20 0.28 -1.52
C THR A 32 10.00 -0.83 -2.20
N MET A 33 9.33 -1.80 -2.82
CA MET A 33 9.96 -2.88 -3.59
C MET A 33 10.78 -2.33 -4.76
N LEU A 34 10.19 -1.42 -5.56
CA LEU A 34 10.89 -0.79 -6.68
C LEU A 34 12.11 0.01 -6.22
N LEU A 35 12.00 0.77 -5.13
CA LEU A 35 13.12 1.50 -4.52
C LEU A 35 14.21 0.55 -4.01
N GLY A 36 13.80 -0.60 -3.45
CA GLY A 36 14.69 -1.65 -2.96
C GLY A 36 15.52 -2.29 -4.08
N PHE A 37 14.97 -2.39 -5.28
CA PHE A 37 15.73 -2.79 -6.47
C PHE A 37 16.57 -1.63 -7.03
N TYR A 38 15.98 -0.44 -7.14
CA TYR A 38 16.62 0.72 -7.75
C TYR A 38 17.83 1.23 -6.96
N GLN A 39 17.87 1.06 -5.64
CA GLN A 39 19.01 1.50 -4.81
C GLN A 39 20.37 0.91 -5.22
N PHE A 40 20.38 -0.23 -5.93
CA PHE A 40 21.62 -0.84 -6.44
C PHE A 40 22.17 -0.13 -7.68
N LYS A 41 21.30 0.55 -8.44
CA LYS A 41 21.63 1.26 -9.69
C LYS A 41 21.60 2.80 -9.55
N SER A 42 21.02 3.31 -8.45
CA SER A 42 20.87 4.75 -8.22
C SER A 42 22.20 5.50 -8.14
N LYS A 43 22.27 6.66 -8.82
CA LYS A 43 23.38 7.62 -8.68
C LYS A 43 23.41 8.25 -7.27
N ASN A 44 22.25 8.49 -6.67
CA ASN A 44 22.11 9.01 -5.30
C ASN A 44 21.59 7.91 -4.36
N LYS A 45 22.48 6.97 -4.03
CA LYS A 45 22.17 5.83 -3.15
C LYS A 45 21.64 6.25 -1.76
N PRO A 46 22.21 7.26 -1.08
CA PRO A 46 21.68 7.71 0.22
C PRO A 46 20.22 8.14 0.14
N ALA A 47 19.85 8.99 -0.82
CA ALA A 47 18.46 9.44 -0.97
C ALA A 47 17.51 8.27 -1.29
N THR A 48 17.89 7.37 -2.20
CA THR A 48 17.07 6.19 -2.52
C THR A 48 16.88 5.27 -1.32
N ARG A 49 17.91 5.08 -0.49
CA ARG A 49 17.82 4.28 0.75
C ARG A 49 16.90 4.93 1.78
N VAL A 50 16.98 6.26 1.92
CA VAL A 50 16.09 7.02 2.81
C VAL A 50 14.63 6.87 2.34
N ALA A 51 14.38 7.04 1.04
CA ALA A 51 13.06 6.83 0.46
C ALA A 51 12.55 5.40 0.70
N HIS A 52 13.36 4.36 0.40
CA HIS A 52 12.99 2.96 0.62
C HIS A 52 12.60 2.69 2.08
N ARG A 53 13.39 3.21 3.04
CA ARG A 53 13.11 3.04 4.47
C ARG A 53 11.83 3.74 4.91
N TRP A 54 11.60 4.97 4.47
CA TRP A 54 10.41 5.74 4.84
C TRP A 54 9.14 5.17 4.21
N PHE A 55 9.16 4.84 2.91
CA PHE A 55 8.04 4.18 2.25
C PHE A 55 7.74 2.81 2.89
N GLY A 56 8.76 2.04 3.26
CA GLY A 56 8.56 0.75 3.93
C GLY A 56 7.92 0.89 5.32
N ARG A 57 8.38 1.86 6.13
CA ARG A 57 7.77 2.15 7.43
C ARG A 57 6.32 2.62 7.27
N PHE A 58 6.09 3.53 6.33
CA PHE A 58 4.74 4.02 6.03
C PHE A 58 3.82 2.90 5.57
N SER A 59 4.28 2.01 4.68
CA SER A 59 3.48 0.87 4.23
C SER A 59 3.14 -0.09 5.37
N LEU A 60 4.08 -0.35 6.29
CA LEU A 60 3.82 -1.20 7.46
C LEU A 60 2.76 -0.58 8.38
N LEU A 61 2.85 0.72 8.65
CA LEU A 61 1.82 1.43 9.43
C LEU A 61 0.45 1.34 8.76
N MET A 62 0.38 1.60 7.45
CA MET A 62 -0.88 1.52 6.72
C MET A 62 -1.44 0.10 6.66
N PHE A 63 -0.61 -0.94 6.56
CA PHE A 63 -1.07 -2.33 6.66
C PHE A 63 -1.67 -2.64 8.03
N LEU A 64 -1.03 -2.20 9.12
CA LEU A 64 -1.60 -2.37 10.46
C LEU A 64 -2.95 -1.66 10.58
N THR A 65 -3.05 -0.43 10.09
CA THR A 65 -4.33 0.29 10.05
C THR A 65 -5.37 -0.44 9.21
N ALA A 66 -5.01 -0.94 8.02
CA ALA A 66 -5.92 -1.70 7.16
C ALA A 66 -6.42 -2.98 7.84
N ILE A 67 -5.54 -3.70 8.55
CA ILE A 67 -5.90 -4.90 9.32
C ILE A 67 -6.91 -4.54 10.41
N ILE A 68 -6.64 -3.52 11.22
CA ILE A 68 -7.55 -3.06 12.28
C ILE A 68 -8.91 -2.69 11.70
N LEU A 69 -8.94 -1.88 10.64
CA LEU A 69 -10.17 -1.50 9.95
C LEU A 69 -10.92 -2.71 9.39
N GLY A 70 -10.20 -3.70 8.88
CA GLY A 70 -10.79 -4.94 8.37
C GLY A 70 -11.45 -5.75 9.48
N LEU A 71 -10.79 -5.87 10.64
CA LEU A 71 -11.35 -6.55 11.82
C LEU A 71 -12.59 -5.84 12.37
N MET A 72 -12.59 -4.51 12.40
CA MET A 72 -13.76 -3.70 12.79
C MET A 72 -14.92 -3.89 11.82
N LEU A 73 -14.65 -3.92 10.50
CA LEU A 73 -15.68 -4.08 9.47
C LEU A 73 -16.47 -5.39 9.64
N ILE A 74 -15.80 -6.45 10.11
CA ILE A 74 -16.39 -7.76 10.35
C ILE A 74 -16.75 -8.00 11.82
N ASN A 75 -16.72 -6.96 12.66
CA ASN A 75 -17.08 -6.98 14.08
C ASN A 75 -16.34 -8.03 14.92
N ILE A 76 -15.06 -8.29 14.60
CA ILE A 76 -14.19 -9.11 15.47
C ILE A 76 -13.68 -8.27 16.65
N ILE A 77 -13.44 -6.98 16.42
CA ILE A 77 -13.07 -5.99 17.43
C ILE A 77 -13.93 -4.74 17.28
#